data_AF-A0A9D4VVQ7-F1
#
_entry.id   AF-A0A9D4VVQ7-F1
#
_cell.length_a   1.000
_cell.length_b   1.000
_cell.length_c   1.000
_cell.angle_alpha   90.00
_cell.angle_beta   90.00
_cell.angle_gamma   90.00
#
_symmetry.space_group_name_H-M   'P 1'
#
loop_
_entity.id
_entity.type
_entity.pdbx_description
1 polymer ?
#
loop_
_entity_poly.entity_id
_entity_poly.type
_entity_poly.pdbx_seq_one_letter_code
_entity_poly.pdbx_strand_id
1 'polypeptide(L)'
;FEAGGPNTPSNIDPWSIIGNETNINVETDRTSIFERNKIAFRLEVLCDNTCPADGVGVYNPGFWGMNIEQGKKYKVVFYARSTGPLNLAVSFTGPNGVGNLASTVITGSASDFSNWTKVEAVLEAKATSRNSRLQLTTTAKGVIWLDQVSAMPVDTYKGHGFRSDLFQMLLDMKPSFIRFPGGCFVEGEALRNAFRWKASVGPWEERPGHFGDVWKYWTDDGIQVCILYKGSSGRNQRGVVSIHDRAQCLFINLCN
;
A
#
# COMPACT_ATOMS: atom_id res chain seq x y z
N PHE A 1 5.29 -2.54 -4.92
CA PHE A 1 6.56 -1.76 -4.79
C PHE A 1 6.84 -1.04 -6.10
N GLU A 2 5.92 -0.16 -6.50
CA GLU A 2 5.80 0.27 -7.90
C GLU A 2 6.27 1.70 -8.13
N ALA A 3 6.83 2.37 -7.11
CA ALA A 3 7.12 3.80 -7.10
C ALA A 3 8.18 4.25 -8.14
N GLY A 4 8.70 3.35 -8.99
CA GLY A 4 9.55 3.65 -10.14
C GLY A 4 9.00 3.13 -11.48
N GLY A 5 7.77 2.65 -11.51
CA GLY A 5 7.13 2.07 -12.69
C GLY A 5 7.63 0.67 -13.06
N PRO A 6 7.49 0.26 -14.34
CA PRO A 6 7.64 -1.13 -14.77
C PRO A 6 9.09 -1.59 -14.98
N ASN A 7 10.06 -0.68 -14.81
CA ASN A 7 11.48 -0.97 -14.99
C ASN A 7 12.05 -1.62 -13.71
N THR A 8 13.00 -2.53 -13.87
CA THR A 8 13.69 -3.19 -12.76
C THR A 8 15.21 -2.95 -12.82
N PRO A 9 15.87 -2.64 -11.70
CA PRO A 9 15.26 -2.39 -10.39
C PRO A 9 14.40 -1.12 -10.40
N SER A 10 13.20 -1.22 -9.86
CA SER A 10 12.29 -0.13 -9.54
C SER A 10 12.68 0.50 -8.20
N ASN A 11 12.20 1.72 -7.96
CA ASN A 11 12.37 2.40 -6.69
C ASN A 11 11.54 1.72 -5.60
N ILE A 12 12.12 1.52 -4.42
CA ILE A 12 11.42 0.99 -3.26
C ILE A 12 10.78 2.09 -2.39
N ASP A 13 10.95 3.37 -2.69
CA ASP A 13 10.29 4.48 -1.99
C ASP A 13 8.77 4.20 -1.81
N PRO A 14 8.18 4.49 -0.63
CA PRO A 14 8.79 5.15 0.54
C PRO A 14 9.44 4.16 1.53
N TRP A 15 9.75 2.94 1.10
CA TRP A 15 10.37 1.94 1.96
C TRP A 15 11.85 2.25 2.20
N SER A 16 12.33 1.86 3.37
CA SER A 16 13.72 2.03 3.79
C SER A 16 14.23 0.76 4.44
N ILE A 17 15.54 0.54 4.34
CA ILE A 17 16.23 -0.67 4.75
C ILE A 17 16.44 -0.69 6.28
N ILE A 18 16.22 -1.84 6.92
CA ILE A 18 16.63 -2.15 8.29
C ILE A 18 17.78 -3.15 8.22
N GLY A 19 18.99 -2.70 8.52
CA GLY A 19 20.21 -3.48 8.34
C GLY A 19 21.21 -2.73 7.46
N ASN A 20 22.24 -3.43 7.02
CA ASN A 20 23.29 -2.92 6.13
C ASN A 20 23.60 -3.98 5.06
N GLU A 21 24.53 -3.65 4.15
CA GLU A 21 24.92 -4.52 3.03
C GLU A 21 25.57 -5.84 3.46
N THR A 22 26.11 -5.93 4.69
CA THR A 22 26.62 -7.20 5.23
C THR A 22 25.51 -8.12 5.70
N ASN A 23 24.32 -7.58 5.95
CA ASN A 23 23.21 -8.30 6.54
C ASN A 23 22.15 -8.70 5.52
N ILE A 24 21.83 -7.81 4.59
CA ILE A 24 20.77 -8.00 3.60
C ILE A 24 21.12 -7.35 2.27
N ASN A 25 20.59 -7.94 1.20
CA ASN A 25 20.50 -7.34 -0.13
C ASN A 25 19.03 -7.14 -0.49
N VAL A 26 18.68 -5.99 -1.05
CA VAL A 26 17.30 -5.65 -1.43
C VAL A 26 17.25 -5.22 -2.88
N GLU A 27 16.26 -5.73 -3.60
CA GLU A 27 16.02 -5.35 -4.99
C GLU A 27 14.54 -5.48 -5.34
N THR A 28 14.18 -5.06 -6.54
CA THR A 28 12.87 -5.33 -7.12
C THR A 28 13.02 -6.04 -8.45
N ASP A 29 12.17 -7.02 -8.70
CA ASP A 29 12.18 -7.83 -9.91
C ASP A 29 10.75 -7.96 -10.49
N ARG A 30 10.62 -8.69 -11.60
CA ARG A 30 9.34 -8.88 -12.30
C ARG A 30 8.65 -10.21 -11.96
N THR A 31 8.87 -10.74 -10.76
CA THR A 31 8.40 -12.09 -10.37
C THR A 31 7.02 -12.11 -9.70
N SER A 32 6.36 -10.96 -9.56
CA SER A 32 5.00 -10.91 -8.98
C SER A 32 4.02 -11.82 -9.74
N ILE A 33 3.05 -12.36 -9.01
CA ILE A 33 1.94 -13.15 -9.55
C ILE A 33 0.93 -12.31 -10.35
N PHE A 34 0.90 -10.98 -10.15
CA PHE A 34 -0.09 -10.10 -10.78
C PHE A 34 0.35 -9.71 -12.18
N GLU A 35 -0.46 -10.05 -13.18
CA GLU A 35 -0.07 -9.88 -14.58
C GLU A 35 0.04 -8.41 -14.99
N ARG A 36 -0.83 -7.58 -14.42
CA ARG A 36 -0.86 -6.14 -14.70
C ARG A 36 0.07 -5.36 -13.79
N ASN A 37 0.53 -5.96 -12.69
CA ASN A 37 1.38 -5.33 -11.69
C ASN A 37 2.56 -6.25 -11.31
N LYS A 38 3.57 -6.28 -12.17
CA LYS A 38 4.60 -7.34 -12.12
C LYS A 38 5.72 -7.11 -11.10
N ILE A 39 5.78 -5.97 -10.43
CA ILE A 39 6.95 -5.59 -9.61
C ILE A 39 6.85 -6.16 -8.20
N ALA A 40 7.72 -7.11 -7.87
CA ALA A 40 7.86 -7.67 -6.54
C ALA A 40 9.11 -7.12 -5.84
N PHE A 41 9.06 -7.01 -4.52
CA PHE A 41 10.23 -6.74 -3.68
C PHE A 41 10.91 -8.05 -3.33
N ARG A 42 12.23 -8.12 -3.52
CA ARG A 42 13.06 -9.27 -3.16
C ARG A 42 14.00 -8.86 -2.02
N LEU A 43 13.89 -9.56 -0.90
CA LEU A 43 14.77 -9.47 0.25
C LEU A 43 15.62 -10.72 0.32
N GLU A 44 16.93 -10.56 0.22
CA GLU A 44 17.91 -11.61 0.45
C GLU A 44 18.62 -11.35 1.77
N VAL A 45 18.39 -12.23 2.73
CA VAL A 45 19.01 -12.18 4.05
C VAL A 45 20.32 -12.96 4.02
N LEU A 46 21.40 -12.26 4.30
CA LEU A 46 22.77 -12.78 4.24
C LEU A 46 23.28 -13.21 5.62
N CYS A 47 22.83 -12.51 6.66
CA CYS A 47 23.12 -12.84 8.04
C CYS A 47 22.34 -14.09 8.49
N ASP A 48 22.94 -14.87 9.37
CA ASP A 48 22.30 -16.03 10.03
C ASP A 48 22.33 -15.78 11.55
N ASN A 49 23.14 -16.51 12.31
CA ASN A 49 23.39 -16.26 13.74
C ASN A 49 24.04 -14.90 14.07
N THR A 50 24.36 -14.09 13.05
CA THR A 50 24.95 -12.76 13.17
C THR A 50 23.93 -11.65 12.90
N CYS A 51 22.67 -11.96 12.62
CA CYS A 51 21.66 -10.94 12.46
C CYS A 51 21.47 -10.12 13.76
N PRO A 52 21.24 -8.81 13.66
CA PRO A 52 20.80 -7.99 14.80
C PRO A 52 19.61 -8.64 15.53
N ALA A 53 19.54 -8.44 16.85
CA ALA A 53 18.49 -9.03 17.68
C ALA A 53 17.06 -8.61 17.25
N ASP A 54 16.90 -7.38 16.75
CA ASP A 54 15.62 -6.86 16.25
C ASP A 54 15.32 -7.27 14.79
N GLY A 55 16.21 -8.07 14.18
CA GLY A 55 16.12 -8.54 12.81
C GLY A 55 16.52 -7.50 11.76
N VAL A 56 16.39 -7.92 10.50
CA VAL A 56 16.72 -7.13 9.30
C VAL A 56 15.58 -7.21 8.31
N GLY A 57 15.44 -6.21 7.44
CA GLY A 57 14.35 -6.15 6.46
C GLY A 57 14.08 -4.72 6.00
N VAL A 58 12.82 -4.30 6.04
CA VAL A 58 12.39 -2.98 5.57
C VAL A 58 11.31 -2.37 6.45
N TYR A 59 11.19 -1.04 6.39
CA TYR A 59 10.06 -0.32 6.97
C TYR A 59 9.42 0.67 6.00
N ASN A 60 8.15 0.96 6.23
CA ASN A 60 7.39 2.01 5.57
C ASN A 60 6.94 3.04 6.62
N PRO A 61 7.32 4.33 6.47
CA PRO A 61 6.94 5.39 7.42
C PRO A 61 5.47 5.84 7.25
N GLY A 62 4.78 5.40 6.21
CA GLY A 62 3.48 5.92 5.80
C GLY A 62 3.60 7.33 5.23
N PHE A 63 2.45 8.01 5.12
CA PHE A 63 2.40 9.40 4.67
C PHE A 63 2.70 10.35 5.85
N TRP A 64 3.98 10.66 6.03
CA TRP A 64 4.51 11.49 7.14
C TRP A 64 4.24 10.91 8.54
N GLY A 65 4.27 9.58 8.66
CA GLY A 65 3.96 8.85 9.89
C GLY A 65 2.60 8.16 9.83
N MET A 66 2.49 7.03 10.52
CA MET A 66 1.23 6.31 10.70
C MET A 66 0.63 6.62 12.07
N ASN A 67 -0.63 7.04 12.10
CA ASN A 67 -1.38 7.22 13.34
C ASN A 67 -1.91 5.87 13.85
N ILE A 68 -1.27 5.36 14.90
CA ILE A 68 -1.64 4.13 15.59
C ILE A 68 -2.24 4.49 16.94
N GLU A 69 -3.41 3.95 17.26
CA GLU A 69 -4.17 4.28 18.46
C GLU A 69 -4.37 3.02 19.30
N GLN A 70 -4.09 3.12 20.60
CA GLN A 70 -4.25 2.02 21.55
C GLN A 70 -5.66 1.43 21.50
N GLY A 71 -5.74 0.09 21.52
CA GLY A 71 -6.99 -0.68 21.45
C GLY A 71 -7.58 -0.81 20.04
N LYS A 72 -7.10 -0.03 19.06
CA LYS A 72 -7.54 -0.19 17.66
C LYS A 72 -6.84 -1.37 16.99
N LYS A 73 -7.54 -1.92 16.00
CA LYS A 73 -7.09 -3.06 15.20
C LYS A 73 -6.75 -2.62 13.78
N TYR A 74 -5.66 -3.14 13.27
CA TYR A 74 -5.12 -2.83 11.95
C TYR A 74 -4.95 -4.13 11.17
N LYS A 75 -5.57 -4.22 10.00
CA LYS A 75 -5.40 -5.36 9.09
C LYS A 75 -4.20 -5.08 8.19
N VAL A 76 -3.20 -5.96 8.26
CA VAL A 76 -2.06 -5.99 7.35
C VAL A 76 -2.26 -7.15 6.38
N VAL A 77 -2.17 -6.84 5.08
CA VAL A 77 -2.30 -7.81 3.98
C VAL A 77 -1.07 -7.69 3.11
N PHE A 78 -0.51 -8.81 2.70
CA PHE A 78 0.57 -8.85 1.71
C PHE A 78 0.60 -10.22 1.04
N TYR A 79 1.33 -10.32 -0.06
CA TYR A 79 1.66 -11.58 -0.70
C TYR A 79 3.12 -11.89 -0.41
N ALA A 80 3.40 -13.15 -0.09
CA ALA A 80 4.75 -13.61 0.21
C ALA A 80 5.09 -14.89 -0.56
N ARG A 81 6.36 -15.00 -0.93
CA ARG A 81 6.98 -16.23 -1.46
C ARG A 81 8.36 -16.34 -0.84
N SER A 82 8.85 -17.54 -0.57
CA SER A 82 10.19 -17.74 -0.02
C SER A 82 10.85 -19.00 -0.61
N THR A 83 12.18 -19.01 -0.64
CA THR A 83 12.96 -20.21 -0.99
C THR A 83 13.02 -21.24 0.14
N GLY A 84 12.64 -20.86 1.36
CA GLY A 84 12.67 -21.72 2.55
C GLY A 84 11.47 -21.47 3.47
N PRO A 85 11.54 -21.94 4.72
CA PRO A 85 10.54 -21.60 5.73
C PRO A 85 10.44 -20.09 5.91
N LEU A 86 9.22 -19.57 5.97
CA LEU A 86 8.98 -18.15 6.25
C LEU A 86 9.02 -17.93 7.76
N ASN A 87 9.75 -16.93 8.20
CA ASN A 87 9.67 -16.35 9.53
C ASN A 87 9.77 -14.84 9.39
N LEU A 88 8.63 -14.14 9.37
CA LEU A 88 8.55 -12.70 9.12
C LEU A 88 7.80 -12.02 10.26
N ALA A 89 8.49 -11.18 11.01
CA ALA A 89 7.89 -10.28 11.99
C ALA A 89 7.26 -9.09 11.27
N VAL A 90 5.99 -8.85 11.55
CA VAL A 90 5.21 -7.72 11.06
C VAL A 90 4.87 -6.85 12.27
N SER A 91 5.29 -5.59 12.27
CA SER A 91 5.07 -4.72 13.43
C SER A 91 4.78 -3.26 13.08
N PHE A 92 3.96 -2.63 13.90
CA PHE A 92 3.93 -1.18 14.02
C PHE A 92 4.86 -0.76 15.14
N THR A 93 5.74 0.19 14.84
CA THR A 93 6.71 0.72 15.80
C THR A 93 6.59 2.23 15.88
N GLY A 94 7.00 2.81 17.01
CA GLY A 94 7.04 4.25 17.18
C GLY A 94 8.09 4.95 16.31
N PRO A 95 8.31 6.25 16.54
CA PRO A 95 9.29 7.04 15.80
C PRO A 95 10.67 6.39 15.84
N ASN A 96 11.39 6.43 14.72
CA ASN A 96 12.73 5.85 14.56
C ASN A 96 12.80 4.32 14.83
N GLY A 97 11.66 3.64 14.91
CA GLY A 97 11.60 2.19 15.18
C GLY A 97 11.60 1.82 16.64
N VAL A 98 11.53 2.80 17.54
CA VAL A 98 11.54 2.56 18.99
C VAL A 98 10.12 2.32 19.48
N GLY A 99 9.95 1.30 20.32
CA GLY A 99 8.67 0.94 20.93
C GLY A 99 7.79 0.11 19.99
N ASN A 100 7.53 -1.13 20.39
CA ASN A 100 6.59 -2.01 19.70
C ASN A 100 5.16 -1.64 20.09
N LEU A 101 4.41 -1.11 19.12
CA LEU A 101 3.01 -0.71 19.31
C LEU A 101 2.07 -1.88 19.06
N ALA A 102 2.36 -2.67 18.04
CA ALA A 102 1.66 -3.91 17.74
C ALA A 102 2.59 -4.81 16.92
N SER A 103 2.53 -6.12 17.12
CA SER A 103 3.33 -7.05 16.32
C SER A 103 2.71 -8.42 16.23
N THR A 104 3.04 -9.13 15.17
CA THR A 104 2.80 -10.56 15.00
C THR A 104 3.96 -11.18 14.24
N VAL A 105 4.12 -12.49 14.32
CA VAL A 105 5.09 -13.24 13.53
C VAL A 105 4.35 -14.18 12.60
N ILE A 106 4.66 -14.09 11.31
CA ILE A 106 4.12 -14.97 10.28
C ILE A 106 5.14 -16.07 10.04
N THR A 107 4.73 -17.30 10.35
CA THR A 107 5.56 -18.50 10.17
C THR A 107 4.90 -19.47 9.22
N GLY A 108 5.69 -20.16 8.41
CA GLY A 108 5.21 -21.32 7.65
C GLY A 108 6.36 -22.15 7.09
N SER A 109 6.02 -23.37 6.67
CA SER A 109 6.97 -24.29 6.06
C SER A 109 7.39 -23.81 4.68
N ALA A 110 8.47 -24.39 4.14
CA ALA A 110 8.93 -24.07 2.79
C ALA A 110 7.87 -24.37 1.72
N SER A 111 7.02 -25.39 1.92
CA SER A 111 5.93 -25.71 0.99
C SER A 111 4.83 -24.64 0.99
N ASP A 112 4.51 -24.04 2.15
CA ASP A 112 3.42 -23.06 2.29
C ASP A 112 3.69 -21.76 1.53
N PHE A 113 4.98 -21.44 1.33
CA PHE A 113 5.45 -20.22 0.67
C PHE A 113 6.31 -20.48 -0.57
N SER A 114 6.30 -21.72 -1.08
CA SER A 114 7.01 -22.09 -2.32
C SER A 114 6.49 -21.31 -3.54
N ASN A 115 5.19 -21.01 -3.52
CA ASN A 115 4.48 -20.12 -4.44
C ASN A 115 4.01 -18.85 -3.71
N TRP A 116 3.55 -17.87 -4.48
CA TRP A 116 2.93 -16.66 -3.92
C TRP A 116 1.69 -16.99 -3.11
N THR A 117 1.74 -16.68 -1.82
CA THR A 117 0.65 -16.93 -0.86
C THR A 117 0.21 -15.60 -0.25
N LYS A 118 -1.10 -15.37 -0.22
CA LYS A 118 -1.70 -14.22 0.46
C LYS A 118 -1.62 -14.43 1.97
N VAL A 119 -1.09 -13.45 2.67
CA VAL A 119 -1.02 -13.38 4.13
C VAL A 119 -1.94 -12.27 4.61
N GLU A 120 -2.75 -12.56 5.62
CA GLU A 120 -3.57 -11.58 6.31
C GLU A 120 -3.35 -11.70 7.82
N ALA A 121 -3.10 -10.57 8.47
CA ALA A 121 -2.96 -10.51 9.92
C ALA A 121 -3.67 -9.28 10.49
N VAL A 122 -4.27 -9.44 11.66
CA VAL A 122 -4.89 -8.33 12.40
C VAL A 122 -4.04 -8.06 13.64
N LEU A 123 -3.50 -6.85 13.72
CA LEU A 123 -2.65 -6.38 14.81
C LEU A 123 -3.47 -5.45 15.70
N GLU A 124 -3.48 -5.73 17.01
CA GLU A 124 -4.10 -4.85 18.01
C GLU A 124 -3.03 -3.98 18.67
N ALA A 125 -3.24 -2.67 18.64
CA ALA A 125 -2.28 -1.72 19.17
C ALA A 125 -2.33 -1.63 20.70
N LYS A 126 -1.16 -1.78 21.33
CA LYS A 126 -0.96 -1.71 22.78
C LYS A 126 -0.70 -0.29 23.29
N ALA A 127 -0.36 0.64 22.39
CA ALA A 127 -0.07 2.03 22.71
C ALA A 127 -0.43 2.95 21.54
N THR A 128 -0.59 4.24 21.82
CA THR A 128 -0.87 5.28 20.83
C THR A 128 0.41 5.98 20.40
N SER A 129 0.59 6.16 19.09
CA SER A 129 1.66 6.97 18.51
C SER A 129 1.20 7.57 17.18
N ARG A 130 1.36 8.89 17.06
CA ARG A 130 0.96 9.65 15.86
C ARG A 130 1.98 9.56 14.72
N ASN A 131 3.21 9.16 15.03
CA ASN A 131 4.31 9.06 14.08
C ASN A 131 4.94 7.66 14.16
N SER A 132 4.21 6.69 13.64
CA SER A 132 4.61 5.28 13.65
C SER A 132 5.03 4.82 12.26
N ARG A 133 5.67 3.66 12.17
CA ARG A 133 6.04 3.01 10.91
C ARG A 133 5.71 1.52 10.94
N LEU A 134 5.37 0.96 9.78
CA LEU A 134 5.23 -0.49 9.58
C LEU A 134 6.62 -1.08 9.31
N GLN A 135 6.99 -2.16 9.99
CA GLN A 135 8.22 -2.91 9.74
C GLN A 135 7.92 -4.35 9.36
N LEU A 136 8.69 -4.87 8.41
CA LEU A 136 8.73 -6.26 8.00
C LEU A 136 10.18 -6.74 8.18
N THR A 137 10.43 -7.53 9.23
CA THR A 137 11.79 -7.96 9.59
C THR A 137 11.87 -9.47 9.80
N THR A 138 13.07 -10.01 9.66
CA THR A 138 13.37 -11.41 9.93
C THR A 138 14.79 -11.55 10.47
N THR A 139 15.04 -12.65 11.18
CA THR A 139 16.38 -13.09 11.58
C THR A 139 16.79 -14.37 10.83
N ALA A 140 15.93 -14.89 9.96
CA ALA A 140 16.18 -16.13 9.25
C ALA A 140 16.90 -15.85 7.92
N LYS A 141 18.04 -16.51 7.72
CA LYS A 141 18.75 -16.48 6.44
C LYS A 141 17.88 -17.07 5.32
N GLY A 142 17.84 -16.42 4.16
CA GLY A 142 17.07 -16.89 3.01
C GLY A 142 16.62 -15.77 2.09
N VAL A 143 15.82 -16.13 1.09
CA VAL A 143 15.24 -15.16 0.15
C VAL A 143 13.73 -15.13 0.34
N ILE A 144 13.20 -13.92 0.49
CA ILE A 144 11.76 -13.64 0.67
C ILE A 144 11.37 -12.63 -0.39
N TRP A 145 10.31 -12.93 -1.13
CA TRP A 145 9.64 -11.97 -1.97
C TRP A 145 8.38 -11.47 -1.27
N LEU A 146 8.14 -10.17 -1.36
CA LEU A 146 6.96 -9.51 -0.84
C LEU A 146 6.30 -8.69 -1.94
N ASP A 147 4.98 -8.68 -1.95
CA ASP A 147 4.22 -7.86 -2.87
C ASP A 147 2.89 -7.40 -2.25
N GLN A 148 2.34 -6.32 -2.78
CA GLN A 148 1.03 -5.78 -2.40
C GLN A 148 0.88 -5.64 -0.89
N VAL A 149 1.82 -4.93 -0.25
CA VAL A 149 1.74 -4.69 1.19
C VAL A 149 0.73 -3.57 1.47
N SER A 150 -0.30 -3.88 2.22
CA SER A 150 -1.35 -2.96 2.65
C SER A 150 -1.53 -3.03 4.16
N ALA A 151 -1.71 -1.87 4.79
CA ALA A 151 -1.97 -1.73 6.21
C ALA A 151 -3.12 -0.75 6.42
N MET A 152 -4.26 -1.23 6.90
CA MET A 152 -5.48 -0.42 7.05
C MET A 152 -6.08 -0.58 8.45
N PRO A 153 -6.64 0.47 9.06
CA PRO A 153 -7.52 0.32 10.21
C PRO A 153 -8.70 -0.59 9.87
N VAL A 154 -9.18 -1.39 10.82
CA VAL A 154 -10.38 -2.22 10.61
C VAL A 154 -11.66 -1.35 10.61
N ASP A 155 -11.66 -0.26 11.37
CA ASP A 155 -12.75 0.69 11.57
C ASP A 155 -12.82 1.82 10.52
N THR A 156 -12.76 1.46 9.24
CA THR A 156 -12.91 2.43 8.13
C THR A 156 -14.36 2.89 7.97
N TYR A 157 -14.57 4.06 7.37
CA TYR A 157 -15.91 4.63 7.17
C TYR A 157 -16.80 3.64 6.41
N LYS A 158 -17.85 3.14 7.08
CA LYS A 158 -18.78 2.11 6.57
C LYS A 158 -18.11 0.85 6.00
N GLY A 159 -16.86 0.56 6.38
CA GLY A 159 -16.08 -0.53 5.79
C GLY A 159 -15.66 -0.30 4.33
N HIS A 160 -15.65 0.95 3.85
CA HIS A 160 -15.31 1.29 2.46
C HIS A 160 -13.84 1.67 2.25
N GLY A 161 -12.99 1.52 3.27
CA GLY A 161 -11.56 1.81 3.15
C GLY A 161 -11.19 3.28 3.36
N PHE A 162 -12.17 4.18 3.57
CA PHE A 162 -11.88 5.58 3.86
C PHE A 162 -11.53 5.82 5.33
N ARG A 163 -10.62 6.76 5.55
CA ARG A 163 -10.35 7.34 6.86
C ARG A 163 -11.61 8.01 7.42
N SER A 164 -12.08 7.50 8.55
CA SER A 164 -13.37 7.88 9.14
C SER A 164 -13.45 9.35 9.56
N ASP A 165 -12.35 9.90 10.08
CA ASP A 165 -12.22 11.31 10.47
C ASP A 165 -12.37 12.26 9.26
N LEU A 166 -11.58 12.03 8.21
CA LEU A 166 -11.59 12.86 7.00
C LEU A 166 -12.91 12.74 6.24
N PHE A 167 -13.45 11.52 6.16
CA PHE A 167 -14.73 11.32 5.50
C PHE A 167 -15.86 12.00 6.28
N GLN A 168 -15.86 11.93 7.62
CA GLN A 168 -16.85 12.64 8.42
C GLN A 168 -16.76 14.16 8.23
N MET A 169 -15.55 14.74 8.22
CA MET A 169 -15.36 16.18 7.92
C MET A 169 -15.91 16.56 6.54
N LEU A 170 -15.68 15.73 5.52
CA LEU A 170 -16.26 15.92 4.19
C LEU A 170 -17.79 15.92 4.23
N LEU A 171 -18.39 15.04 5.03
CA LEU A 171 -19.84 14.92 5.17
C LEU A 171 -20.46 16.11 5.93
N ASP A 172 -19.75 16.65 6.92
CA ASP A 172 -20.20 17.77 7.75
C ASP A 172 -20.25 19.08 6.95
N MET A 173 -19.41 19.22 5.92
CA MET A 173 -19.50 20.32 4.95
C MET A 173 -20.78 20.29 4.09
N LYS A 174 -21.51 19.16 4.08
CA LYS A 174 -22.73 18.95 3.27
C LYS A 174 -22.55 19.35 1.79
N PRO A 175 -21.51 18.87 1.09
CA PRO A 175 -21.30 19.24 -0.30
C PRO A 175 -22.44 18.72 -1.18
N SER A 176 -22.90 19.54 -2.12
CA SER A 176 -23.93 19.15 -3.10
C SER A 176 -23.38 18.23 -4.19
N PHE A 177 -22.08 18.32 -4.49
CA PHE A 177 -21.40 17.48 -5.46
C PHE A 177 -19.91 17.31 -5.12
N ILE A 178 -19.30 16.25 -5.66
CA ILE A 178 -17.85 16.01 -5.62
C ILE A 178 -17.37 15.80 -7.06
N ARG A 179 -16.35 16.54 -7.47
CA ARG A 179 -15.68 16.36 -8.78
C ARG A 179 -14.51 15.39 -8.63
N PHE A 180 -14.54 14.26 -9.34
CA PHE A 180 -13.49 13.24 -9.28
C PHE A 180 -13.50 12.28 -10.49
N PRO A 181 -12.35 11.80 -10.97
CA PRO A 181 -11.03 12.37 -10.75
C PRO A 181 -10.99 13.76 -11.39
N GLY A 182 -10.06 14.61 -11.00
CA GLY A 182 -10.17 16.02 -11.40
C GLY A 182 -8.87 16.81 -11.40
N GLY A 183 -8.98 17.94 -12.10
CA GLY A 183 -7.87 18.82 -12.43
C GLY A 183 -6.89 18.18 -13.40
N CYS A 184 -5.71 18.79 -13.47
CA CYS A 184 -4.57 18.33 -14.24
C CYS A 184 -4.17 16.85 -13.99
N PHE A 185 -4.60 16.23 -12.88
CA PHE A 185 -4.42 14.80 -12.63
C PHE A 185 -5.04 13.92 -13.74
N VAL A 186 -6.18 14.31 -14.29
CA VAL A 186 -6.82 13.57 -15.39
C VAL A 186 -6.04 13.72 -16.70
N GLU A 187 -5.33 14.82 -16.86
CA GLU A 187 -4.64 15.21 -18.09
C GLU A 187 -3.23 14.61 -18.16
N GLY A 188 -2.46 14.76 -17.07
CA GLY A 188 -1.01 14.58 -17.08
C GLY A 188 -0.29 15.69 -17.86
N GLU A 189 0.99 15.94 -17.59
CA GLU A 189 1.85 16.75 -18.46
C GLU A 189 2.12 16.00 -19.77
N ALA A 190 2.26 14.67 -19.72
CA ALA A 190 2.38 13.79 -20.87
C ALA A 190 1.25 12.77 -20.92
N LEU A 191 0.73 12.48 -22.13
CA LEU A 191 -0.36 11.50 -22.33
C LEU A 191 -0.10 10.11 -21.76
N ARG A 192 1.18 9.71 -21.64
CA ARG A 192 1.58 8.44 -21.01
C ARG A 192 1.25 8.37 -19.51
N ASN A 193 1.13 9.54 -18.86
CA ASN A 193 0.89 9.74 -17.44
C ASN A 193 -0.56 10.20 -17.14
N ALA A 194 -1.40 10.32 -18.17
CA ALA A 194 -2.81 10.65 -17.98
C ALA A 194 -3.55 9.53 -17.22
N PHE A 195 -4.45 9.90 -16.30
CA PHE A 195 -5.27 8.94 -15.57
C PHE A 195 -6.07 8.02 -16.51
N ARG A 196 -5.93 6.69 -16.33
CA ARG A 196 -6.64 5.68 -17.11
C ARG A 196 -7.66 4.96 -16.24
N TRP A 197 -8.93 5.36 -16.32
CA TRP A 197 -9.98 4.78 -15.47
C TRP A 197 -10.06 3.25 -15.53
N LYS A 198 -9.86 2.65 -16.71
CA LYS A 198 -9.85 1.18 -16.88
C LYS A 198 -8.73 0.51 -16.07
N ALA A 199 -7.61 1.20 -15.89
CA ALA A 199 -6.49 0.70 -15.11
C ALA A 199 -6.81 0.68 -13.60
N SER A 200 -7.68 1.59 -13.14
CA SER A 200 -8.08 1.72 -11.73
C SER A 200 -9.21 0.77 -11.28
N VAL A 201 -9.79 -0.01 -12.18
CA VAL A 201 -10.92 -0.91 -11.88
C VAL A 201 -10.43 -2.36 -11.77
N GLY A 202 -11.07 -3.14 -10.89
CA GLY A 202 -10.76 -4.55 -10.63
C GLY A 202 -10.11 -4.77 -9.25
N PRO A 203 -9.54 -5.96 -8.99
CA PRO A 203 -8.71 -6.22 -7.82
C PRO A 203 -7.64 -5.15 -7.68
N TRP A 204 -7.35 -4.72 -6.45
CA TRP A 204 -6.40 -3.62 -6.22
C TRP A 204 -4.96 -4.08 -6.49
N GLU A 205 -4.70 -5.37 -6.27
CA GLU A 205 -3.42 -6.02 -6.52
C GLU A 205 -3.01 -5.98 -8.01
N GLU A 206 -3.98 -5.90 -8.93
CA GLU A 206 -3.79 -5.86 -10.38
C GLU A 206 -3.77 -4.43 -10.96
N ARG A 207 -3.75 -3.41 -10.10
CA ARG A 207 -3.70 -2.01 -10.54
C ARG A 207 -2.25 -1.58 -10.58
N PRO A 208 -1.69 -1.28 -11.77
CA PRO A 208 -0.29 -0.86 -11.88
C PRO A 208 -0.03 0.55 -11.33
N GLY A 209 -1.08 1.31 -11.02
CA GLY A 209 -0.95 2.75 -10.80
C GLY A 209 -0.42 3.49 -12.03
N HIS A 210 0.05 4.73 -11.79
CA HIS A 210 0.81 5.49 -12.77
C HIS A 210 1.60 6.63 -12.10
N PHE A 211 2.54 7.23 -12.84
CA PHE A 211 3.25 8.41 -12.37
C PHE A 211 2.42 9.67 -12.64
N GLY A 212 1.98 10.36 -11.60
CA GLY A 212 1.33 11.65 -11.70
C GLY A 212 2.35 12.76 -11.94
N ASP A 213 2.74 12.98 -13.19
CA ASP A 213 3.79 13.93 -13.57
C ASP A 213 3.49 15.39 -13.25
N VAL A 214 2.23 15.78 -13.06
CA VAL A 214 1.90 17.15 -12.63
C VAL A 214 2.24 17.39 -11.16
N TRP A 215 2.09 16.37 -10.32
CA TRP A 215 2.33 16.45 -8.87
C TRP A 215 3.58 15.68 -8.40
N LYS A 216 4.30 15.08 -9.35
CA LYS A 216 5.59 14.41 -9.21
C LYS A 216 5.59 13.26 -8.17
N TYR A 217 4.51 12.47 -8.10
CA TYR A 217 4.46 11.25 -7.28
C TYR A 217 3.76 10.08 -7.98
N TRP A 218 4.06 8.86 -7.55
CA TRP A 218 3.38 7.66 -8.01
C TRP A 218 2.03 7.49 -7.31
N THR A 219 0.97 7.23 -8.08
CA THR A 219 -0.37 6.91 -7.56
C THR A 219 -0.64 5.43 -7.75
N ASP A 220 -1.18 4.77 -6.72
CA ASP A 220 -1.59 3.36 -6.75
C ASP A 220 -2.95 3.16 -7.46
N ASP A 221 -3.67 4.25 -7.75
CA ASP A 221 -5.04 4.24 -8.25
C ASP A 221 -5.99 3.40 -7.38
N GLY A 222 -5.73 3.38 -6.07
CA GLY A 222 -6.51 2.69 -5.05
C GLY A 222 -7.88 3.32 -4.82
N ILE A 223 -7.96 4.65 -4.87
CA ILE A 223 -9.21 5.43 -4.73
C ILE A 223 -9.96 5.45 -6.05
N GLN A 224 -11.03 4.66 -6.14
CA GLN A 224 -11.85 4.56 -7.34
C GLN A 224 -13.03 5.53 -7.34
N VAL A 225 -13.51 5.80 -8.56
CA VAL A 225 -14.87 6.32 -8.82
C VAL A 225 -15.90 5.48 -8.05
N CYS A 226 -15.88 4.15 -8.17
CA CYS A 226 -16.85 3.27 -7.50
C CYS A 226 -16.80 3.32 -5.96
N ILE A 227 -15.61 3.50 -5.37
CA ILE A 227 -15.47 3.63 -3.91
C ILE A 227 -16.06 4.97 -3.45
N LEU A 228 -15.86 6.04 -4.21
CA LEU A 228 -16.49 7.34 -3.93
C LEU A 228 -18.02 7.30 -4.07
N TYR A 229 -18.55 6.62 -5.09
CA TYR A 229 -20.00 6.42 -5.20
C TYR A 229 -20.57 5.61 -4.03
N LYS A 230 -19.88 4.56 -3.57
CA LYS A 230 -20.27 3.82 -2.35
C LYS A 230 -20.22 4.69 -1.09
N GLY A 231 -19.19 5.52 -0.93
CA GLY A 231 -19.07 6.48 0.17
C GLY A 231 -20.22 7.49 0.23
N SER A 232 -20.68 7.93 -0.95
CA SER A 232 -21.79 8.90 -1.13
C SER A 232 -23.18 8.26 -1.18
N SER A 233 -23.26 6.92 -1.25
CA SER A 233 -24.52 6.18 -1.33
C SER A 233 -25.41 6.46 -0.12
N GLY A 234 -26.67 6.84 -0.39
CA GLY A 234 -27.67 7.24 0.60
C GLY A 234 -27.87 8.75 0.77
N ARG A 235 -27.27 9.60 -0.07
CA ARG A 235 -27.54 11.05 -0.11
C ARG A 235 -27.79 11.56 -1.52
N ASN A 236 -28.46 12.71 -1.60
CA ASN A 236 -28.65 13.51 -2.83
C ASN A 236 -27.35 14.21 -3.30
N GLN A 237 -26.19 13.57 -3.12
CA GLN A 237 -24.91 14.08 -3.60
C GLN A 237 -24.69 13.60 -5.03
N ARG A 238 -24.45 14.53 -5.95
CA ARG A 238 -24.17 14.20 -7.35
C ARG A 238 -22.67 14.01 -7.55
N GLY A 239 -22.28 12.87 -8.13
CA GLY A 239 -20.91 12.64 -8.58
C GLY A 239 -20.67 13.35 -9.92
N VAL A 240 -19.57 14.08 -10.04
CA VAL A 240 -19.16 14.71 -11.30
C VAL A 240 -17.85 14.09 -11.74
N VAL A 241 -17.89 13.26 -12.79
CA VAL A 241 -16.71 12.57 -13.31
C VAL A 241 -16.05 13.40 -14.39
N SER A 242 -14.74 13.66 -14.26
CA SER A 242 -13.96 14.26 -15.35
C SER A 242 -13.34 13.14 -16.18
N ILE A 243 -13.50 13.23 -17.49
CA ILE A 243 -12.94 12.28 -18.46
C ILE A 243 -11.84 12.98 -19.25
N HIS A 244 -10.75 12.28 -19.51
CA HIS A 244 -9.71 12.74 -20.42
C HIS A 244 -10.24 12.74 -21.87
N ASP A 245 -10.53 13.91 -22.42
CA ASP A 245 -10.77 14.12 -23.85
C ASP A 245 -9.90 15.31 -24.29
N ARG A 246 -9.38 15.27 -25.53
CA ARG A 246 -8.27 16.11 -26.05
C ARG A 246 -8.62 17.61 -26.09
N ALA A 247 -8.69 18.23 -24.93
CA ALA A 247 -9.06 19.62 -24.60
C ALA A 247 -10.50 19.87 -24.09
N GLN A 248 -11.29 18.85 -23.71
CA GLN A 248 -12.59 19.08 -23.03
C GLN A 248 -12.85 18.00 -21.96
N CYS A 249 -13.34 18.39 -20.77
CA CYS A 249 -13.85 17.44 -19.79
C CYS A 249 -15.30 17.08 -20.16
N LEU A 250 -15.55 15.85 -20.60
CA LEU A 250 -16.91 15.33 -20.82
C LEU A 250 -17.48 14.74 -19.52
N PHE A 251 -18.73 15.09 -19.19
CA PHE A 251 -19.43 14.64 -17.98
C PHE A 251 -20.30 13.40 -18.29
N ILE A 252 -20.04 12.26 -17.64
CA ILE A 252 -20.87 11.04 -17.78
C ILE A 252 -21.12 10.41 -16.40
N ASN A 253 -22.37 10.04 -16.11
CA ASN A 253 -22.76 9.20 -14.97
C ASN A 253 -22.40 7.74 -15.30
N LEU A 254 -21.46 7.15 -14.56
CA LEU A 254 -20.86 5.83 -14.88
C LEU A 254 -21.17 4.74 -13.84
N CYS A 255 -22.14 4.95 -12.95
CA CYS A 255 -22.49 3.95 -11.94
C CYS A 255 -23.99 3.66 -11.97
N ASN A 256 -24.35 2.60 -12.69
CA ASN A 256 -25.56 1.81 -12.45
C ASN A 256 -25.13 0.49 -11.81
#